data_AF-I0BBR8-F1
#
_entry.id   AF-I0BBR8-F1
#
_cell.length_a   1.000
_cell.length_b   1.000
_cell.length_c   1.000
_cell.angle_alpha   90.00
_cell.angle_beta   90.00
_cell.angle_gamma   90.00
#
_symmetry.space_group_name_H-M   'P 1'
#
loop_
_entity.id
_entity.type
_entity.pdbx_description
1 polymer ?
#
loop_
_entity_poly.entity_id
_entity_poly.type
_entity_poly.pdbx_seq_one_letter_code
_entity_poly.pdbx_strand_id
1 'polypeptide(L)'
;MNIHLNFTNKGQAAIANFNNDELLEIFRRYMNTLTKKYAVDVKVPSETNQSIVEDGVLKVELSNIDCNVDAFFRELGTDIKVPLKKRIGEGKLDNVFKAVQAKA
;
A
#
# COMPACT_ATOMS: atom_id res chain seq x y z
N MET A 1 -0.67 -14.26 -6.25
CA MET A 1 0.53 -13.46 -6.62
C MET A 1 0.91 -12.62 -5.43
N ASN A 2 2.17 -12.65 -5.00
CA ASN A 2 2.64 -11.86 -3.86
C ASN A 2 3.29 -10.57 -4.35
N ILE A 3 2.87 -9.44 -3.79
CA ILE A 3 3.36 -8.11 -4.11
C ILE A 3 3.90 -7.46 -2.84
N HIS A 4 5.09 -6.90 -2.94
CA HIS A 4 5.66 -6.04 -1.91
C HIS A 4 5.52 -4.58 -2.35
N LEU A 5 4.89 -3.76 -1.51
CA LEU A 5 4.89 -2.32 -1.67
C LEU A 5 6.09 -1.78 -0.90
N ASN A 6 7.18 -1.55 -1.60
CA ASN A 6 8.40 -1.02 -1.01
C ASN A 6 8.24 0.49 -0.87
N PHE A 7 8.17 0.98 0.36
CA PHE A 7 8.05 2.40 0.63
C PHE A 7 9.30 3.15 0.18
N THR A 8 9.12 4.31 -0.45
CA THR A 8 10.24 5.21 -0.76
C THR A 8 10.69 5.91 0.52
N ASN A 9 11.84 6.57 0.53
CA ASN A 9 12.28 7.36 1.70
C ASN A 9 11.21 8.36 2.17
N LYS A 10 10.53 9.03 1.23
CA LYS A 10 9.39 9.92 1.54
C LYS A 10 8.17 9.13 2.02
N GLY A 11 7.91 7.97 1.45
CA GLY A 11 6.85 7.06 1.90
C GLY A 11 7.07 6.57 3.32
N GLN A 12 8.28 6.12 3.66
CA GLN A 12 8.67 5.71 5.02
C GLN A 12 8.50 6.85 6.03
N ALA A 13 8.96 8.05 5.70
CA ALA A 13 8.73 9.23 6.55
C ALA A 13 7.24 9.52 6.75
N ALA A 14 6.40 9.29 5.73
CA ALA A 14 4.96 9.47 5.84
C ALA A 14 4.31 8.42 6.75
N ILE A 15 4.64 7.13 6.56
CA ILE A 15 4.06 6.05 7.36
C ILE A 15 4.59 5.99 8.79
N ALA A 16 5.77 6.58 9.07
CA ALA A 16 6.34 6.66 10.42
C ALA A 16 5.47 7.45 11.42
N ASN A 17 4.51 8.22 10.93
CA ASN A 17 3.54 8.96 11.75
C ASN A 17 2.25 8.18 12.05
N PHE A 18 2.24 6.89 11.69
CA PHE A 18 1.11 5.98 11.87
C PHE A 18 1.57 4.72 12.59
N ASN A 19 0.68 4.15 13.38
CA ASN A 19 0.90 2.83 13.94
C ASN A 19 0.57 1.74 12.91
N ASN A 20 1.07 0.53 13.14
CA ASN A 20 0.91 -0.59 12.22
C ASN A 20 -0.57 -0.91 11.92
N ASP A 21 -1.43 -0.83 12.94
CA ASP A 21 -2.88 -1.07 12.80
C ASP A 21 -3.55 0.00 11.92
N GLU A 22 -3.19 1.27 12.10
CA GLU A 22 -3.68 2.38 11.26
C GLU A 22 -3.26 2.19 9.80
N LEU A 23 -2.01 1.78 9.56
CA LEU A 23 -1.52 1.48 8.21
C LEU A 23 -2.29 0.32 7.59
N LEU A 24 -2.46 -0.79 8.31
CA LEU A 24 -3.23 -1.93 7.84
C LEU A 24 -4.66 -1.52 7.47
N GLU A 25 -5.33 -0.76 8.33
CA GLU A 25 -6.70 -0.29 8.07
C GLU A 25 -6.75 0.60 6.82
N ILE A 26 -5.86 1.59 6.73
CA ILE A 26 -5.78 2.52 5.59
C ILE A 26 -5.57 1.72 4.30
N PHE A 27 -4.52 0.90 4.22
CA PHE A 27 -4.24 0.15 2.99
C PHE A 27 -5.35 -0.83 2.63
N ARG A 28 -5.92 -1.57 3.60
CA ARG A 28 -7.05 -2.47 3.36
C ARG A 28 -8.27 -1.73 2.81
N ARG A 29 -8.63 -0.60 3.40
CA ARG A 29 -9.80 0.19 2.99
C ARG A 29 -9.68 0.69 1.56
N TYR A 30 -8.53 1.26 1.20
CA TYR A 30 -8.28 1.80 -0.13
C TYR A 30 -8.17 0.69 -1.19
N MET A 31 -7.47 -0.41 -0.88
CA MET A 31 -7.42 -1.57 -1.78
C MET A 31 -8.81 -2.14 -2.03
N ASN A 32 -9.62 -2.36 -0.98
CA ASN A 32 -10.98 -2.89 -1.09
C ASN A 32 -11.95 -1.92 -1.82
N THR A 33 -11.62 -0.64 -1.86
CA THR A 33 -12.37 0.31 -2.69
C THR A 33 -12.01 0.12 -4.16
N LEU A 34 -10.72 -0.07 -4.46
CA LEU A 34 -10.23 -0.28 -5.82
C LEU A 34 -10.64 -1.66 -6.39
N THR A 35 -10.79 -2.70 -5.57
CA THR A 35 -11.30 -4.01 -6.05
C THR A 35 -12.71 -3.93 -6.64
N LYS A 36 -13.48 -2.86 -6.36
CA LYS A 36 -14.78 -2.62 -7.02
C LYS A 36 -14.62 -2.14 -8.47
N LYS A 37 -13.46 -1.60 -8.82
CA LYS A 37 -13.13 -1.05 -10.15
C LYS A 37 -12.22 -1.99 -10.94
N TYR A 38 -11.32 -2.69 -10.25
CA TYR A 38 -10.41 -3.67 -10.84
C TYR A 38 -10.84 -5.06 -10.40
N ALA A 39 -11.05 -5.98 -11.35
CA ALA A 39 -11.34 -7.37 -11.06
C ALA A 39 -10.09 -8.06 -10.48
N VAL A 40 -9.89 -7.90 -9.17
CA VAL A 40 -8.80 -8.51 -8.40
C VAL A 40 -9.23 -8.66 -6.95
N ASP A 41 -8.88 -9.79 -6.36
CA ASP A 41 -9.03 -10.04 -4.94
C ASP A 41 -7.73 -9.68 -4.21
N VAL A 42 -7.83 -8.97 -3.10
CA VAL A 42 -6.68 -8.38 -2.40
C VAL A 42 -6.74 -8.71 -0.92
N LYS A 43 -5.66 -9.29 -0.41
CA LYS A 43 -5.49 -9.59 1.01
C LYS A 43 -4.22 -8.94 1.56
N VAL A 44 -4.35 -8.30 2.71
CA VAL A 44 -3.23 -7.70 3.45
C VAL A 44 -3.10 -8.45 4.79
N PRO A 45 -2.35 -9.58 4.83
CA PRO A 45 -2.22 -10.40 6.03
C PRO A 45 -1.48 -9.66 7.14
N SER A 46 -2.10 -9.52 8.32
CA SER A 46 -1.48 -8.87 9.48
C SER A 46 -0.28 -9.65 10.01
N GLU A 47 -0.29 -10.98 9.88
CA GLU A 47 0.77 -11.87 10.34
C GLU A 47 2.13 -11.59 9.67
N THR A 48 2.13 -11.17 8.40
CA THR A 48 3.38 -10.88 7.67
C THR A 48 3.73 -9.39 7.61
N ASN A 49 2.87 -8.56 8.21
CA ASN A 49 2.95 -7.10 8.24
C ASN A 49 2.87 -6.60 9.69
N GLN A 50 3.66 -7.18 10.60
CA GLN A 50 3.65 -6.79 12.02
C GLN A 50 4.44 -5.49 12.29
N SER A 51 5.44 -5.18 11.45
CA SER A 51 6.35 -4.03 11.60
C SER A 51 6.52 -3.25 10.30
N ILE A 52 5.43 -2.81 9.65
CA ILE A 52 5.46 -2.16 8.32
C ILE A 52 6.43 -0.97 8.26
N VAL A 53 6.48 -0.16 9.31
CA VAL A 53 7.34 1.04 9.36
C VAL A 53 8.82 0.66 9.39
N GLU A 54 9.18 -0.34 10.19
CA GLU A 54 10.57 -0.82 10.33
C GLU A 54 11.02 -1.58 9.09
N ASP A 55 10.18 -2.48 8.58
CA ASP A 55 10.45 -3.26 7.36
C ASP A 55 10.51 -2.36 6.12
N GLY A 56 9.81 -1.22 6.14
CA GLY A 56 9.67 -0.35 4.97
C GLY A 56 8.93 -1.01 3.81
N VAL A 57 8.18 -2.08 4.09
CA VAL A 57 7.48 -2.90 3.09
C VAL A 57 6.10 -3.28 3.61
N LEU A 58 5.08 -3.11 2.76
CA LEU A 58 3.77 -3.74 2.95
C LEU A 58 3.63 -4.95 2.01
N LYS A 59 3.40 -6.13 2.59
CA LYS A 59 3.19 -7.38 1.85
C LYS A 59 1.71 -7.57 1.56
N VAL A 60 1.38 -7.82 0.30
CA VAL A 60 0.02 -7.93 -0.21
C VAL A 60 -0.08 -9.19 -1.06
N GLU A 61 -1.15 -9.94 -0.85
CA GLU A 61 -1.48 -11.13 -1.62
C GLU A 61 -2.63 -10.77 -2.58
N LEU A 62 -2.41 -11.02 -3.88
CA LEU A 62 -3.40 -10.86 -4.93
C LEU A 62 -3.89 -12.22 -5.43
N SER A 63 -5.19 -12.34 -5.64
CA SER A 63 -5.85 -13.54 -6.17
C SER A 63 -6.94 -13.13 -7.18
N ASN A 64 -7.42 -14.07 -8.01
CA ASN A 64 -8.47 -13.81 -9.03
C ASN A 64 -8.17 -12.56 -9.89
N ILE A 65 -6.94 -12.44 -10.37
CA ILE A 65 -6.46 -11.25 -11.09
C ILE A 65 -6.95 -11.28 -12.53
N ASP A 66 -7.93 -10.43 -12.85
CA ASP A 66 -8.45 -10.15 -14.20
C ASP A 66 -8.34 -8.65 -14.51
N CYS A 67 -7.20 -8.05 -14.16
CA CYS A 67 -6.96 -6.63 -14.37
C CYS A 67 -5.47 -6.31 -14.60
N ASN A 68 -5.19 -5.08 -15.02
CA ASN A 68 -3.83 -4.57 -15.05
C ASN A 68 -3.36 -4.23 -13.62
N VAL A 69 -2.49 -5.07 -13.07
CA VAL A 69 -1.96 -4.94 -11.71
C VAL A 69 -1.13 -3.65 -11.53
N ASP A 70 -0.39 -3.21 -12.55
CA ASP A 70 0.37 -1.95 -12.49
C ASP A 70 -0.57 -0.75 -12.37
N ALA A 71 -1.64 -0.73 -13.17
CA ALA A 71 -2.66 0.31 -13.10
C ALA A 71 -3.35 0.36 -11.73
N PHE A 72 -3.68 -0.81 -11.16
CA PHE A 72 -4.25 -0.93 -9.82
C PHE A 72 -3.35 -0.29 -8.76
N PHE A 73 -2.07 -0.64 -8.72
CA PHE A 73 -1.15 -0.10 -7.70
C PHE A 73 -0.77 1.36 -7.94
N ARG A 74 -0.76 1.80 -9.20
CA ARG A 74 -0.56 3.22 -9.55
C ARG A 74 -1.72 4.09 -9.05
N GLU A 75 -2.95 3.62 -9.18
CA GLU A 75 -4.12 4.31 -8.64
C GLU A 75 -4.12 4.27 -7.11
N LEU A 76 -3.86 3.11 -6.50
CA LEU A 76 -3.68 2.98 -5.04
C LEU A 76 -2.65 3.97 -4.52
N GLY A 77 -1.50 4.09 -5.18
CA GLY A 77 -0.45 5.02 -4.80
C GLY A 77 -0.88 6.48 -4.87
N THR A 78 -1.87 6.82 -5.69
CA THR A 78 -2.45 8.16 -5.77
C THR A 78 -3.45 8.40 -4.66
N ASP A 79 -4.36 7.47 -4.44
CA ASP A 79 -5.39 7.58 -3.39
C ASP A 79 -4.79 7.61 -1.98
N ILE A 80 -3.80 6.75 -1.71
CA ILE A 80 -3.16 6.63 -0.40
C ILE A 80 -2.38 7.89 0.00
N LYS A 81 -2.02 8.76 -0.95
CA LYS A 81 -1.36 10.02 -0.63
C LYS A 81 -2.25 10.92 0.21
N VAL A 82 -3.57 10.86 0.03
CA VAL A 82 -4.52 11.73 0.74
C VAL A 82 -4.48 11.50 2.26
N PRO A 83 -4.70 10.27 2.78
CA PRO A 83 -4.64 10.03 4.22
C PRO A 83 -3.22 10.23 4.77
N LEU A 84 -2.19 9.84 4.01
CA LEU A 84 -0.81 10.00 4.47
C LEU A 84 -0.40 11.48 4.58
N LYS A 85 -0.70 12.31 3.58
CA LYS A 85 -0.38 13.76 3.60
C LYS A 85 -1.01 14.49 4.78
N LYS A 86 -2.22 14.13 5.19
CA LYS A 86 -2.91 14.77 6.32
C LYS A 86 -2.10 14.74 7.63
N ARG A 87 -1.20 13.77 7.80
CA ARG A 87 -0.39 13.61 9.03
C ARG A 87 1.02 14.20 8.94
N ILE A 88 1.57 14.38 7.74
CA ILE A 88 2.91 14.99 7.52
C ILE A 88 2.86 16.47 7.14
N GLY A 89 1.68 17.07 6.95
CA GLY A 89 1.52 18.50 6.62
C GLY A 89 1.65 18.82 5.13
N GLU A 90 1.88 20.11 4.78
CA GLU A 90 1.96 20.64 3.41
C GLU A 90 3.20 20.18 2.59
N GLY A 91 3.75 19.01 2.90
CA GLY A 91 4.82 18.39 2.12
C GLY A 91 4.32 17.81 0.79
N LYS A 92 5.11 17.99 -0.28
CA LYS A 92 4.92 17.24 -1.54
C LYS A 92 5.25 15.76 -1.30
N LEU A 93 4.22 14.97 -1.00
CA LEU A 93 4.29 13.50 -1.06
C LEU A 93 4.13 13.04 -2.51
N ASP A 94 5.26 12.69 -3.12
CA ASP A 94 5.37 12.06 -4.45
C ASP A 94 4.97 10.57 -4.36
N ASN A 95 5.63 9.68 -5.10
CA ASN A 95 5.37 8.25 -5.05
C ASN A 95 5.69 7.68 -3.66
N VAL A 96 4.66 7.14 -3.00
CA VAL A 96 4.73 6.62 -1.64
C VAL A 96 5.44 5.27 -1.60
N PHE A 97 5.18 4.42 -2.58
CA PHE A 97 5.75 3.09 -2.67
C PHE A 97 6.04 2.70 -4.12
N LYS A 98 6.79 1.63 -4.30
CA LYS A 98 6.95 0.89 -5.55
C LYS A 98 6.40 -0.52 -5.35
N ALA A 99 5.43 -0.92 -6.17
CA ALA A 99 4.94 -2.28 -6.17
C ALA A 99 5.93 -3.18 -6.92
N VAL A 100 6.44 -4.20 -6.25
CA VAL A 100 7.31 -5.22 -6.85
C VAL A 100 6.72 -6.60 -6.61
N GLN A 101 6.75 -7.44 -7.63
CA GLN A 101 6.38 -8.85 -7.46
C GLN A 101 7.43 -9.53 -6.57
N ALA A 102 6.98 -10.15 -5.48
CA ALA A 102 7.86 -10.95 -4.64
C ALA A 102 8.30 -12.17 -5.46
N LYS A 103 9.62 -12.32 -5.64
CA LYS A 103 10.19 -13.55 -6.19
C LYS A 103 10.11 -14.62 -5.10
N ALA A 104 9.59 -15.79 -5.49
CA ALA A 104 9.60 -16.99 -4.66
C ALA A 104 11.05 -17.47 -4.42
#